data_AF-A0A9D6U1D5-F1
#
_entry.id   AF-A0A9D6U1D5-F1
#
_cell.length_a   1.000
_cell.length_b   1.000
_cell.length_c   1.000
_cell.angle_alpha   90.00
_cell.angle_beta   90.00
_cell.angle_gamma   90.00
#
_symmetry.space_group_name_H-M   'P 1'
#
loop_
_entity.id
_entity.type
_entity.pdbx_description
1 polymer ?
#
loop_
_entity_poly.entity_id
_entity_poly.type
_entity_poly.pdbx_seq_one_letter_code
_entity_poly.pdbx_strand_id
1 'polypeptide(L)'
;MRIDSYEFGQIVIDGKTYRQDLLIWPIPYVFEALAGDPKVLVVGAGAYGRMEVDRELAVYLQDKGIELVAKPTREACLVINQMPENRRWAAALHLTC
;
A
#
# COMPACT_ATOMS: atom_id res chain seq x y z
N MET A 1 -8.57 5.58 -8.19
CA MET A 1 -7.72 4.40 -8.42
C MET A 1 -8.41 3.21 -7.76
N ARG A 2 -8.50 2.09 -8.47
CA ARG A 2 -9.10 0.84 -7.99
C ARG A 2 -8.19 -0.33 -8.29
N ILE A 3 -7.97 -1.20 -7.32
CA ILE A 3 -7.33 -2.50 -7.55
C ILE A 3 -8.41 -3.47 -8.03
N ASP A 4 -8.33 -3.89 -9.28
CA ASP A 4 -9.32 -4.77 -9.89
C ASP A 4 -9.13 -6.23 -9.44
N SER A 5 -7.88 -6.69 -9.39
CA SER A 5 -7.55 -8.04 -8.95
C SER A 5 -6.10 -8.18 -8.46
N TYR A 6 -5.89 -9.19 -7.64
CA TYR A 6 -4.57 -9.65 -7.19
C TYR A 6 -4.49 -11.18 -7.23
N GLU A 7 -3.40 -11.68 -7.80
CA GLU A 7 -2.97 -13.07 -7.84
C GLU A 7 -1.46 -13.14 -7.58
N PHE A 8 -0.93 -14.34 -7.33
CA PHE A 8 0.50 -14.50 -7.03
C PHE A 8 1.37 -13.94 -8.18
N GLY A 9 2.19 -12.94 -7.88
CA GLY A 9 3.07 -12.28 -8.85
C GLY A 9 2.37 -11.34 -9.84
N GLN A 10 1.07 -11.06 -9.69
CA GLN A 10 0.32 -10.19 -10.59
C GLN A 10 -0.74 -9.36 -9.88
N ILE A 11 -0.82 -8.08 -10.22
CA ILE A 11 -1.88 -7.17 -9.75
C ILE A 11 -2.41 -6.35 -10.93
N VAL A 12 -3.71 -6.12 -10.97
CA VAL A 12 -4.38 -5.30 -11.97
C VAL A 12 -4.97 -4.08 -11.26
N ILE A 13 -4.59 -2.88 -11.71
CA ILE A 13 -5.02 -1.60 -11.15
C ILE A 13 -5.51 -0.72 -12.29
N ASP A 14 -6.76 -0.27 -12.20
CA ASP A 14 -7.43 0.52 -13.24
C ASP A 14 -7.25 -0.10 -14.66
N GLY A 15 -7.41 -1.42 -14.77
CA GLY A 15 -7.25 -2.20 -16.00
C GLY A 15 -5.81 -2.48 -16.45
N LYS A 16 -4.81 -1.95 -15.75
CA LYS A 16 -3.39 -2.12 -16.09
C LYS A 16 -2.74 -3.20 -15.23
N THR A 17 -2.06 -4.12 -15.89
CA THR A 17 -1.35 -5.24 -15.24
C THR A 17 0.07 -4.85 -14.83
N TYR A 18 0.44 -5.24 -13.62
CA TYR A 18 1.79 -5.17 -13.07
C TYR A 18 2.22 -6.54 -12.56
N ARG A 19 3.52 -6.84 -12.67
CA ARG A 19 4.13 -8.13 -12.33
C ARG A 19 5.37 -8.00 -11.44
N GLN A 20 5.51 -6.87 -10.80
CA GLN A 20 6.58 -6.53 -9.87
C GLN A 20 5.96 -5.84 -8.67
N ASP A 21 6.70 -5.79 -7.58
CA ASP A 21 6.28 -5.06 -6.39
C ASP A 21 6.02 -3.59 -6.71
N LEU A 22 5.03 -3.02 -6.02
CA LEU A 22 4.54 -1.67 -6.31
C LEU A 22 4.64 -0.78 -5.09
N LEU A 23 5.17 0.42 -5.31
CA LEU A 23 4.90 1.57 -4.45
C LEU A 23 3.77 2.39 -5.07
N ILE A 24 2.70 2.62 -4.32
CA ILE A 24 1.51 3.32 -4.79
C ILE A 24 1.31 4.58 -3.96
N TRP A 25 1.10 5.69 -4.66
CA TRP A 25 0.82 6.98 -4.07
C TRP A 25 -0.27 7.70 -4.88
N PRO A 26 -1.56 7.58 -4.52
CA PRO A 26 -2.67 8.09 -5.33
C PRO A 26 -2.92 9.57 -5.05
N ILE A 27 -1.89 10.41 -5.22
CA ILE A 27 -2.04 11.87 -5.13
C ILE A 27 -2.07 12.47 -6.55
N PRO A 28 -3.11 13.24 -6.90
CA PRO A 28 -3.25 13.81 -8.25
C PRO A 28 -2.31 15.00 -8.51
N TYR A 29 -1.82 15.69 -7.47
CA TYR A 29 -1.01 16.89 -7.62
C TYR A 29 0.46 16.65 -7.24
N VAL A 30 1.39 16.98 -8.15
CA VAL A 30 2.84 16.73 -7.98
C VAL A 30 3.41 17.37 -6.71
N PHE A 31 3.03 18.62 -6.41
CA PHE A 31 3.52 19.29 -5.19
C PHE A 31 3.06 18.61 -3.91
N GLU A 32 1.83 18.08 -3.87
CA GLU A 32 1.32 17.31 -2.73
C GLU A 32 1.99 15.93 -2.63
N ALA A 33 2.28 15.30 -3.78
CA ALA A 33 3.02 14.05 -3.82
C ALA A 33 4.46 14.23 -3.28
N LEU A 34 5.12 15.35 -3.61
CA LEU A 34 6.44 15.71 -3.07
C LEU A 34 6.39 16.02 -1.57
N ALA A 35 5.28 16.58 -1.07
CA ALA A 35 5.08 16.80 0.36
C ALA A 35 4.84 15.48 1.12
N GLY A 36 4.38 14.43 0.44
CA GLY A 36 4.51 13.05 0.89
C GLY A 36 3.93 12.77 2.27
N ASP A 37 2.84 13.43 2.69
CA ASP A 37 2.26 13.36 4.05
C ASP A 37 1.05 12.38 4.11
N PRO A 38 1.26 11.05 4.02
CA PRO A 38 0.21 10.07 4.13
C PRO A 38 -0.17 9.97 5.59
N LYS A 39 -1.43 9.65 5.85
CA LYS A 39 -1.91 9.30 7.19
C LYS A 39 -2.00 7.80 7.40
N VAL A 40 -1.84 7.02 6.33
CA VAL A 40 -1.82 5.56 6.36
C VAL A 40 -0.75 5.03 5.41
N LEU A 41 0.08 4.10 5.87
CA LEU A 41 0.93 3.25 5.03
C LEU A 41 0.36 1.83 5.04
N VAL A 42 -0.07 1.35 3.88
CA VAL A 42 -0.52 -0.04 3.69
C VAL A 42 0.63 -0.89 3.17
N VAL A 43 0.98 -1.95 3.88
CA VAL A 43 2.02 -2.90 3.48
C VAL A 43 1.36 -4.23 3.11
N GLY A 44 1.47 -4.59 1.83
CA GLY A 44 1.16 -5.93 1.34
C GLY A 44 2.36 -6.85 1.56
N ALA A 45 2.27 -7.73 2.55
CA ALA A 45 3.36 -8.58 3.03
C ALA A 45 3.53 -9.90 2.22
N GLY A 46 3.15 -9.88 0.94
CA GLY A 46 3.11 -11.07 0.09
C GLY A 46 1.82 -11.88 0.25
N ALA A 47 1.70 -12.92 -0.57
CA ALA A 47 0.58 -13.85 -0.59
C ALA A 47 0.35 -14.54 0.76
N TYR A 48 1.44 -14.85 1.48
CA TYR A 48 1.41 -15.58 2.74
C TYR A 48 1.61 -14.69 3.98
N GLY A 49 1.83 -13.38 3.79
CA GLY A 49 2.02 -12.46 4.90
C GLY A 49 3.27 -12.72 5.74
N ARG A 50 4.34 -13.29 5.15
CA ARG A 50 5.57 -13.66 5.87
C ARG A 50 6.57 -12.51 5.97
N MET A 51 6.41 -11.47 5.16
CA MET A 51 7.23 -10.27 5.27
C MET A 51 6.85 -9.51 6.55
N GLU A 52 7.81 -9.31 7.44
CA GLU A 52 7.62 -8.51 8.63
C GLU A 52 8.00 -7.05 8.35
N VAL A 53 7.23 -6.12 8.92
CA VAL A 53 7.63 -4.71 8.94
C VAL A 53 8.63 -4.52 10.06
N ASP A 54 9.78 -3.93 9.71
CA ASP A 54 10.82 -3.64 10.69
C ASP A 54 10.30 -2.77 11.85
N ARG A 55 10.75 -3.07 13.07
CA ARG A 55 10.26 -2.39 14.28
C ARG A 55 10.64 -0.91 14.30
N GLU A 56 11.82 -0.55 13.81
CA GLU A 56 12.26 0.85 13.74
C GLU A 56 11.37 1.63 12.79
N LEU A 57 10.97 1.02 11.66
CA LEU A 57 10.02 1.62 10.74
C LEU A 57 8.63 1.79 11.40
N ALA A 58 8.14 0.80 12.14
CA ALA A 58 6.86 0.92 12.83
C ALA A 58 6.86 2.06 13.86
N VAL A 59 7.93 2.20 14.66
CA VAL A 59 8.10 3.30 15.62
C VAL A 59 8.17 4.64 14.89
N TYR A 60 8.97 4.73 13.82
CA TYR A 60 9.09 5.94 13.02
C TYR A 60 7.72 6.40 12.47
N LEU A 61 6.91 5.48 11.94
CA LEU A 61 5.58 5.79 11.43
C LEU A 61 4.65 6.28 12.55
N GLN A 62 4.68 5.62 13.70
CA GLN A 62 3.90 6.03 14.88
C GLN A 62 4.26 7.45 15.34
N ASP A 63 5.55 7.77 15.45
CA ASP A 63 6.03 9.10 15.84
C ASP A 63 5.62 10.19 14.84
N LYS A 64 5.44 9.84 13.57
CA LYS A 64 4.93 10.73 12.52
C LYS A 64 3.40 10.79 12.46
N GLY A 65 2.69 10.04 13.31
CA GLY A 65 1.23 9.95 13.28
C GLY A 65 0.71 9.27 12.00
N ILE A 66 1.50 8.37 11.43
CA ILE A 66 1.15 7.58 10.24
C ILE A 66 0.71 6.20 10.72
N GLU A 67 -0.53 5.84 10.39
CA GLU A 67 -1.09 4.52 10.69
C GLU A 67 -0.44 3.46 9.79
N LEU A 68 0.09 2.38 10.39
CA LEU A 68 0.64 1.26 9.65
C LEU A 68 -0.39 0.13 9.57
N VAL A 69 -0.72 -0.30 8.34
CA VAL A 69 -1.57 -1.48 8.09
C VAL A 69 -0.76 -2.52 7.32
N ALA A 70 -0.23 -3.53 8.02
CA ALA A 70 0.50 -4.65 7.42
C ALA A 70 -0.36 -5.91 7.35
N LYS A 71 -0.59 -6.42 6.14
CA LYS A 71 -1.48 -7.57 5.88
C LYS A 71 -1.00 -8.40 4.69
N PRO A 72 -1.44 -9.67 4.53
CA PRO A 72 -1.29 -10.38 3.27
C PRO A 72 -1.78 -9.52 2.10
N THR A 73 -1.08 -9.56 0.97
CA THR A 73 -1.32 -8.62 -0.14
C THR A 73 -2.76 -8.64 -0.65
N ARG A 74 -3.42 -9.80 -0.62
CA ARG A 74 -4.85 -9.91 -0.94
C ARG A 74 -5.72 -9.05 -0.03
N GLU A 75 -5.50 -9.09 1.27
CA GLU A 75 -6.25 -8.27 2.23
C GLU A 75 -5.85 -6.79 2.16
N ALA A 76 -4.56 -6.49 1.94
CA ALA A 76 -4.09 -5.13 1.73
C ALA A 76 -4.81 -4.45 0.55
N CYS A 77 -5.04 -5.20 -0.55
CA CYS A 77 -5.82 -4.71 -1.68
C CYS A 77 -7.27 -4.37 -1.30
N LEU A 78 -7.90 -5.15 -0.42
CA LEU A 78 -9.25 -4.88 0.07
C LEU A 78 -9.28 -3.59 0.91
N VAL A 79 -8.31 -3.42 1.80
CA VAL A 79 -8.15 -2.19 2.60
C VAL A 79 -8.02 -0.97 1.70
N ILE A 80 -7.17 -1.05 0.68
CA ILE A 80 -6.97 0.04 -0.29
C ILE A 80 -8.28 0.39 -1.00
N ASN A 81 -9.02 -0.60 -1.49
CA ASN A 81 -10.27 -0.37 -2.22
C ASN A 81 -11.41 0.18 -1.33
N GLN A 82 -11.33 -0.03 -0.02
CA GLN A 82 -12.30 0.49 0.96
C GLN A 82 -11.87 1.84 1.55
N MET A 83 -10.71 2.37 1.16
CA MET A 83 -10.16 3.60 1.71
C MET A 83 -11.01 4.80 1.29
N PRO A 84 -11.36 5.72 2.22
CA PRO A 84 -12.10 6.94 1.88
C PRO A 84 -11.32 7.81 0.88
N GLU A 85 -12.03 8.45 -0.06
CA GLU A 85 -11.41 9.29 -1.11
C GLU A 85 -10.55 10.43 -0.56
N ASN A 86 -10.93 10.98 0.59
CA ASN A 86 -10.20 12.07 1.25
C ASN A 86 -9.08 11.60 2.19
N ARG A 87 -8.89 10.28 2.35
CA ARG A 87 -7.82 9.75 3.19
C ARG A 87 -6.53 9.74 2.38
N ARG A 88 -5.50 10.41 2.89
CA ARG A 88 -4.16 10.38 2.29
C ARG A 88 -3.46 9.10 2.71
N TRP A 89 -3.08 8.27 1.75
CA TRP A 89 -2.44 6.99 2.01
C TRP A 89 -1.35 6.67 0.98
N ALA A 90 -0.46 5.78 1.36
CA ALA A 90 0.56 5.20 0.51
C ALA A 90 0.54 3.68 0.67
N ALA A 91 1.00 2.93 -0.34
CA ALA A 91 1.16 1.49 -0.19
C ALA A 91 2.49 0.97 -0.74
N ALA A 92 3.00 -0.08 -0.12
CA ALA A 92 4.06 -0.93 -0.62
C ALA A 92 3.53 -2.36 -0.72
N LEU A 93 3.42 -2.90 -1.92
CA LEU A 93 2.78 -4.19 -2.18
C LEU A 93 3.81 -5.19 -2.71
N HIS A 94 4.14 -6.19 -1.89
CA HIS A 94 4.89 -7.37 -2.34
C HIS A 94 3.93 -8.36 -3.00
N LEU A 95 4.18 -8.75 -4.25
CA LEU A 95 3.22 -9.57 -5.00
C LEU A 95 3.42 -11.08 -4.84
N THR A 96 4.54 -11.50 -4.26
CA THR A 96 4.92 -12.91 -4.13
C THR A 96 4.95 -13.40 -2.68
N CYS A 97 6.10 -13.82 -2.14
CA CYS A 97 6.23 -14.66 -0.95
C CYS A 97 6.98 -14.01 0.21
#